data_AF-A0A519TT84-F1
#
_entry.id   AF-A0A519TT84-F1
#
_cell.length_a   1.000
_cell.length_b   1.000
_cell.length_c   1.000
_cell.angle_alpha   90.00
_cell.angle_beta   90.00
_cell.angle_gamma   90.00
#
_symmetry.space_group_name_H-M   'P 1'
#
loop_
_entity.id
_entity.type
_entity.pdbx_description
1 polymer ?
#
loop_
_entity_poly.entity_id
_entity_poly.type
_entity_poly.pdbx_seq_one_letter_code
_entity_poly.pdbx_strand_id
1 'polypeptide(L)'
;MSYQADVLPILKQQCYRCHSADKYKVSTSNTLNMEDFAALKYYATPANGRNNVSYLVGNIRHDEGFVKMPYDGGKLSDCEIATIKAWVDAGALNN
;
A
#
# COMPACT_ATOMS: atom_id res chain seq x y z
N MET A 1 16.78 -4.57 -2.12
CA MET A 1 15.57 -3.77 -1.80
C MET A 1 15.21 -4.01 -0.35
N SER A 2 14.96 -2.94 0.40
CA SER A 2 14.52 -2.98 1.79
C SER A 2 13.26 -2.15 2.00
N TYR A 3 12.47 -2.50 3.02
CA TYR A 3 11.29 -1.74 3.37
C TYR A 3 11.65 -0.31 3.75
N GLN A 4 12.68 -0.13 4.57
CA GLN A 4 13.01 1.19 5.14
C GLN A 4 13.60 2.17 4.11
N ALA A 5 14.42 1.68 3.19
CA ALA A 5 15.11 2.53 2.22
C ALA A 5 14.31 2.76 0.93
N ASP A 6 13.58 1.75 0.45
CA ASP A 6 12.98 1.79 -0.88
C ASP A 6 11.45 1.99 -0.83
N VAL A 7 10.76 1.36 0.12
CA VAL A 7 9.28 1.32 0.15
C VAL A 7 8.69 2.39 1.05
N LEU A 8 9.23 2.55 2.25
CA LEU A 8 8.74 3.51 3.25
C LEU A 8 8.72 4.96 2.73
N PRO A 9 9.71 5.46 1.95
CA PRO A 9 9.63 6.79 1.37
C PRO A 9 8.41 6.98 0.46
N ILE A 10 8.08 5.96 -0.35
CA ILE A 10 6.90 5.97 -1.24
C ILE A 10 5.61 5.99 -0.40
N LEU A 11 5.51 5.14 0.63
CA LEU A 11 4.33 5.10 1.50
C LEU A 11 4.11 6.43 2.23
N LYS A 12 5.18 7.05 2.71
CA LYS A 12 5.14 8.38 3.34
C LYS A 12 4.63 9.45 2.38
N GLN A 13 5.11 9.43 1.14
CA GLN A 13 4.74 10.43 0.14
C GLN A 13 3.32 10.23 -0.40
N GLN A 14 2.94 8.98 -0.70
CA GLN A 14 1.72 8.69 -1.47
C GLN A 14 0.54 8.28 -0.59
N CYS A 15 0.78 7.63 0.55
CA CYS A 15 -0.26 6.96 1.34
C CYS A 15 -0.56 7.67 2.67
N TYR A 16 0.47 8.18 3.35
CA TYR A 16 0.33 8.67 4.74
C TYR A 16 -0.53 9.93 4.88
N ARG A 17 -0.82 10.65 3.79
CA ARG A 17 -1.79 11.75 3.80
C ARG A 17 -3.16 11.32 4.39
N CYS A 18 -3.54 10.06 4.18
CA CYS A 18 -4.79 9.47 4.65
C CYS A 18 -4.54 8.29 5.59
N HIS A 19 -3.50 7.49 5.37
CA HIS A 19 -3.24 6.24 6.07
C HIS A 19 -2.19 6.32 7.20
N SER A 20 -1.78 7.52 7.63
CA SER A 20 -0.92 7.68 8.82
C SER A 20 -1.69 7.40 10.11
N ALA A 21 -0.97 7.24 11.22
CA ALA A 21 -1.53 6.96 12.54
C ALA A 21 -2.54 8.04 13.01
N ASP A 22 -2.39 9.29 12.58
CA ASP A 22 -3.27 10.41 12.93
C ASP A 22 -4.39 10.66 11.90
N LYS A 23 -4.29 10.14 10.67
CA LYS A 23 -5.28 10.37 9.60
C LYS A 23 -6.14 9.17 9.26
N TYR A 24 -5.71 7.95 9.59
CA TYR A 24 -6.44 6.75 9.14
C TYR A 24 -7.88 6.67 9.65
N LYS A 25 -8.20 7.28 10.78
CA LYS A 25 -9.56 7.29 11.35
C LYS A 25 -10.50 8.34 10.76
N VAL A 26 -10.05 9.12 9.76
CA VAL A 26 -10.77 10.30 9.28
C VAL A 26 -11.15 10.17 7.80
N SER A 27 -12.37 10.63 7.51
CA SER A 27 -13.06 10.85 6.22
C SER A 27 -13.16 9.73 5.18
N THR A 28 -12.15 8.88 4.96
CA THR A 28 -12.17 7.86 3.87
C THR A 28 -11.26 6.64 4.11
N SER A 29 -10.36 6.70 5.09
CA SER A 29 -9.29 5.71 5.32
C SER A 29 -9.54 4.77 6.51
N ASN A 30 -10.80 4.69 6.99
CA ASN A 30 -11.20 4.24 8.34
C ASN A 30 -10.87 2.78 8.72
N THR A 31 -9.96 2.13 7.98
CA THR A 31 -9.64 0.71 8.07
C THR A 31 -8.15 0.43 8.25
N LEU A 32 -7.23 1.33 7.86
CA LEU A 32 -5.80 0.99 7.79
C LEU A 32 -4.86 2.12 8.21
N ASN A 33 -4.18 1.92 9.33
CA ASN A 33 -2.95 2.61 9.70
C ASN A 33 -1.74 1.90 9.04
N MET A 34 -1.08 2.53 8.09
CA MET A 34 0.09 1.97 7.40
C MET A 34 1.41 2.16 8.16
N GLU A 35 1.42 2.87 9.29
CA GLU A 35 2.56 2.91 10.21
C GLU A 35 2.63 1.65 11.09
N ASP A 36 1.49 0.97 11.29
CA ASP A 36 1.47 -0.38 11.85
C ASP A 36 1.91 -1.37 10.77
N PHE A 37 3.15 -1.86 10.90
CA PHE A 37 3.72 -2.78 9.94
C PHE A 37 2.92 -4.09 9.83
N ALA A 38 2.32 -4.59 10.92
CA ALA A 38 1.54 -5.82 10.86
C ALA A 38 0.26 -5.62 10.04
N ALA A 39 -0.41 -4.48 10.23
CA ALA A 39 -1.56 -4.09 9.41
C ALA A 39 -1.16 -3.89 7.95
N LEU A 40 -0.09 -3.14 7.67
CA LEU A 40 0.43 -2.96 6.32
C LEU A 40 0.74 -4.31 5.64
N LYS A 41 1.44 -5.20 6.36
CA LYS A 41 1.79 -6.54 5.85
C LYS A 41 0.55 -7.37 5.53
N TYR A 42 -0.50 -7.28 6.34
CA TYR A 42 -1.77 -7.96 6.06
C TYR A 42 -2.33 -7.55 4.69
N TYR A 43 -2.42 -6.25 4.40
CA TYR A 43 -2.95 -5.74 3.12
C TYR A 43 -1.97 -5.90 1.95
N ALA A 44 -0.67 -6.02 2.24
CA ALA A 44 0.38 -6.34 1.28
C ALA A 44 0.40 -7.83 0.90
N THR A 45 -0.23 -8.72 1.66
CA THR A 45 -0.18 -10.17 1.41
C THR A 45 -1.19 -10.60 0.34
N PRO A 46 -0.76 -11.27 -0.75
CA PRO A 46 -1.65 -11.66 -1.86
C PRO A 46 -2.86 -12.50 -1.45
N ALA A 47 -2.68 -13.42 -0.50
CA ALA A 47 -3.75 -14.28 0.01
C ALA A 47 -4.89 -13.53 0.72
N ASN A 48 -4.62 -12.31 1.20
CA ASN A 48 -5.62 -11.47 1.86
C ASN A 48 -6.35 -10.54 0.88
N GLY A 49 -5.99 -10.56 -0.41
CA GLY A 49 -6.57 -9.70 -1.43
C GLY A 49 -7.60 -10.41 -2.32
N ARG A 50 -7.56 -10.14 -3.62
CA ARG A 50 -8.49 -10.72 -4.62
C ARG A 50 -7.69 -11.33 -5.75
N ASN A 51 -8.13 -12.49 -6.25
CA ASN A 51 -7.50 -13.17 -7.40
C ASN A 51 -5.98 -13.34 -7.22
N ASN A 52 -5.54 -13.65 -5.99
CA ASN A 52 -4.12 -13.77 -5.63
C ASN A 52 -3.29 -12.49 -5.88
N VAL A 53 -3.92 -11.32 -5.80
CA VAL A 53 -3.30 -9.99 -5.81
C VAL A 53 -3.63 -9.32 -4.49
N SER A 54 -2.62 -8.79 -3.80
CA SER A 54 -2.83 -8.11 -2.52
C SER A 54 -3.65 -6.83 -2.70
N TYR A 55 -4.40 -6.44 -1.67
CA TYR A 55 -5.17 -5.19 -1.71
C TYR A 55 -4.27 -3.99 -1.97
N LEU A 56 -3.07 -3.94 -1.36
CA LEU A 56 -2.11 -2.86 -1.60
C LEU A 56 -1.76 -2.73 -3.09
N VAL A 57 -1.35 -3.83 -3.74
CA VAL A 57 -0.90 -3.82 -5.14
C VAL A 57 -2.06 -3.56 -6.10
N GLY A 58 -3.20 -4.24 -5.92
CA GLY A 58 -4.34 -4.06 -6.81
C GLY A 58 -4.93 -2.64 -6.74
N ASN A 59 -4.97 -2.05 -5.54
CA ASN A 59 -5.47 -0.69 -5.34
C ASN A 59 -4.57 0.36 -6.01
N ILE A 60 -3.24 0.25 -5.93
CA ILE A 60 -2.32 1.22 -6.55
C ILE A 60 -2.16 0.99 -8.07
N ARG A 61 -2.40 -0.23 -8.56
CA ARG A 61 -2.45 -0.51 -10.00
C ARG A 61 -3.75 -0.07 -10.66
N HIS A 62 -4.78 0.20 -9.85
CA HIS A 62 -6.15 0.50 -10.29
C HIS A 62 -6.77 -0.67 -11.05
N ASP A 63 -6.49 -1.89 -10.59
CA ASP A 63 -7.03 -3.11 -11.20
C ASP A 63 -8.56 -3.16 -11.07
N GLU A 64 -9.21 -3.86 -11.99
CA GLU A 64 -10.66 -4.06 -11.92
C GLU A 64 -11.07 -4.79 -10.63
N GLY A 65 -12.10 -4.28 -9.97
CA GLY A 65 -12.58 -4.82 -8.70
C GLY A 65 -11.76 -4.41 -7.47
N PHE A 66 -10.76 -3.55 -7.62
CA PHE A 66 -10.03 -2.92 -6.50
C PHE A 66 -10.47 -1.46 -6.31
N VAL A 67 -10.18 -0.90 -5.13
CA VAL A 67 -10.45 0.53 -4.86
C VAL A 67 -9.22 1.32 -5.31
N LYS A 68 -9.42 2.22 -6.28
CA LYS A 68 -8.34 3.05 -6.81
C LYS A 68 -7.73 3.91 -5.69
N MET A 69 -6.44 3.74 -5.47
CA MET A 69 -5.67 4.54 -4.51
C MET A 69 -4.50 5.25 -5.21
N PRO A 70 -4.13 6.48 -4.79
CA PRO A 70 -4.79 7.32 -3.78
C PRO A 70 -6.20 7.74 -4.22
N TYR A 71 -7.16 7.78 -3.29
CA TYR A 71 -8.57 7.99 -3.61
C TYR A 71 -8.86 9.39 -4.17
N ASP A 72 -8.15 10.40 -3.66
CA ASP A 72 -8.24 11.81 -4.02
C ASP A 72 -7.13 12.26 -4.98
N GLY A 73 -6.39 11.31 -5.56
CA GLY A 73 -5.18 11.57 -6.32
C GLY A 73 -5.07 10.79 -7.62
N GLY A 74 -4.01 11.09 -8.37
CA GLY A 74 -3.63 10.31 -9.56
C GLY A 74 -2.99 8.98 -9.18
N LYS A 75 -2.99 8.04 -10.13
CA LYS A 75 -2.25 6.78 -10.01
C LYS A 75 -0.76 7.05 -9.76
N LEU A 76 -0.13 6.23 -8.92
CA LEU A 76 1.32 6.25 -8.70
C LEU A 76 2.06 6.03 -10.03
N SER A 77 3.30 6.47 -10.11
CA SER A 77 4.16 6.15 -11.25
C SER A 77 4.42 4.65 -11.37
N ASP A 78 4.69 4.18 -12.58
CA ASP A 78 4.99 2.76 -12.82
C ASP A 78 6.21 2.29 -12.01
N CYS A 79 7.21 3.17 -11.81
CA CYS A 79 8.37 2.88 -10.97
C CYS A 79 7.99 2.67 -9.50
N GLU A 80 7.18 3.54 -8.91
CA GLU A 80 6.74 3.40 -7.52
C GLU A 80 5.91 2.12 -7.33
N ILE A 81 5.01 1.83 -8.27
CA ILE A 81 4.19 0.61 -8.27
C ILE A 81 5.10 -0.62 -8.36
N ALA A 82 6.10 -0.61 -9.25
CA ALA A 82 7.03 -1.73 -9.43
C ALA A 82 7.84 -1.99 -8.15
N THR A 83 8.33 -0.94 -7.49
CA THR A 83 9.05 -1.05 -6.20
C THR A 83 8.18 -1.69 -5.12
N ILE A 84 6.95 -1.19 -4.93
CA ILE A 84 6.02 -1.76 -3.94
C ILE A 84 5.69 -3.21 -4.28
N LYS A 85 5.39 -3.50 -5.55
CA LYS A 85 5.06 -4.86 -5.99
C LYS A 85 6.22 -5.82 -5.74
N ALA A 86 7.44 -5.45 -6.10
CA ALA A 86 8.59 -6.32 -5.91
C ALA A 86 8.85 -6.59 -4.40
N TRP A 87 8.57 -5.62 -3.51
CA TRP A 87 8.64 -5.84 -2.06
C TRP A 87 7.54 -6.78 -1.55
N VAL A 88 6.32 -6.66 -2.10
CA VAL A 88 5.21 -7.59 -1.82
C VAL A 88 5.56 -9.01 -2.28
N ASP A 89 6.09 -9.16 -3.49
CA ASP A 89 6.50 -10.45 -4.05
C ASP A 89 7.61 -11.11 -3.20
N ALA A 90 8.48 -10.31 -2.58
CA ALA A 90 9.51 -10.76 -1.64
C ALA A 90 8.97 -11.10 -0.23
N GLY A 91 7.66 -11.06 -0.02
CA GLY A 91 7.01 -11.44 1.24
C GLY A 91 6.78 -10.30 2.22
N ALA A 92 6.87 -9.05 1.77
CA ALA A 92 6.63 -7.85 2.57
C ALA A 92 7.43 -7.87 3.89
N LEU A 93 8.75 -7.97 3.78
CA LEU A 93 9.67 -8.05 4.93
C LEU A 93 9.88 -6.67 5.55
N ASN A 94 10.08 -6.62 6.88
CA ASN A 94 10.46 -5.40 7.60
C ASN A 94 11.98 -5.36 7.77
N ASN A 95 12.69 -4.84 6.78
CA ASN A 95 14.15 -4.83 6.70
C ASN A 95 14.72 -3.52 6.17
#